data_AF-A0ABC8JZ58-F1
#
_entry.id   AF-A0ABC8JZ58-F1
#
_cell.length_a   1.000
_cell.length_b   1.000
_cell.length_c   1.000
_cell.angle_alpha   90.00
_cell.angle_beta   90.00
_cell.angle_gamma   90.00
#
_symmetry.space_group_name_H-M   'P 1'
#
loop_
_entity.id
_entity.type
_entity.pdbx_description
1 polymer ?
#
loop_
_entity_poly.entity_id
_entity_poly.type
_entity_poly.pdbx_seq_one_letter_code
_entity_poly.pdbx_strand_id
1 'polypeptide(L)'
;MAKLLLGEDMSDKWWLLLPRVPSDGLSEQSRKKLDHTHNLTNQILKACMSIKNSALAEIEVPQAYFEALPKNVSPCLGDFLYRSITSDNFSADYLLGIHWRKTLLGGMIVKEMVNQMKQFAAKDSSRERA
;
A
#
# COMPACT_ATOMS: atom_id res chain seq x y z
N MET A 1 -18.71 12.23 21.96
CA MET A 1 -18.75 10.75 21.99
C MET A 1 -18.58 10.10 20.61
N ALA A 2 -19.16 10.62 19.51
CA ALA A 2 -19.00 10.00 18.17
C ALA A 2 -17.59 10.09 17.55
N LYS A 3 -16.74 11.05 17.97
CA LYS A 3 -15.34 11.18 17.52
C LYS A 3 -14.43 10.01 17.94
N LEU A 4 -14.83 9.18 18.90
CA LEU A 4 -13.94 8.18 19.51
C LEU A 4 -14.02 6.78 18.89
N LEU A 5 -15.01 6.49 18.04
CA LEU A 5 -15.22 5.11 17.54
C LEU A 5 -14.59 4.84 16.17
N LEU A 6 -14.16 5.87 15.43
CA LEU A 6 -13.56 5.69 14.10
C LEU A 6 -12.09 6.11 14.00
N GLY A 7 -11.51 6.76 15.01
CA GLY A 7 -10.08 7.15 15.02
C GLY A 7 -9.64 8.09 13.89
N GLU A 8 -10.49 8.37 12.90
CA GLU A 8 -10.26 9.28 11.79
C GLU A 8 -10.99 10.60 12.00
N ASP A 9 -10.33 11.70 11.66
CA ASP A 9 -10.98 13.00 11.59
C ASP A 9 -11.99 12.99 10.44
N MET A 10 -13.28 13.02 10.78
CA MET A 10 -14.36 13.02 9.79
C MET A 10 -14.47 14.35 9.03
N SER A 11 -13.68 15.37 9.39
CA SER A 11 -13.68 16.67 8.70
C SER A 11 -13.29 16.55 7.22
N ASP A 12 -12.41 15.60 6.89
CA ASP A 12 -11.91 15.36 5.52
C ASP A 12 -12.94 14.70 4.58
N LYS A 13 -14.05 14.18 5.12
CA LYS A 13 -15.08 13.46 4.35
C LYS A 13 -16.45 14.11 4.52
N TRP A 14 -16.52 15.43 4.30
CA TRP A 14 -17.71 16.28 4.52
C TRP A 14 -18.96 15.84 3.73
N TRP A 15 -18.80 15.05 2.66
CA TRP A 15 -19.89 14.50 1.86
C TRP A 15 -20.49 13.19 2.45
N LEU A 16 -19.92 12.61 3.50
CA LEU A 16 -20.44 11.40 4.13
C LEU A 16 -21.38 11.72 5.29
N LEU A 17 -22.49 11.00 5.35
CA LEU A 17 -23.42 11.09 6.48
C LEU A 17 -22.78 10.53 7.75
N LEU A 18 -22.95 11.24 8.87
CA LEU A 18 -22.50 10.81 10.19
C LEU A 18 -23.32 9.58 10.64
N PRO A 19 -22.69 8.41 10.85
CA PRO A 19 -23.40 7.25 11.37
C PRO A 19 -23.86 7.54 12.81
N ARG A 20 -25.14 7.26 13.09
CA ARG A 20 -25.73 7.38 14.43
C ARG A 20 -26.02 5.99 14.99
N VAL A 21 -25.70 5.80 16.26
CA VAL A 21 -25.98 4.59 17.02
C VAL A 21 -26.85 5.00 18.22
N PRO A 22 -27.82 4.16 18.66
CA PRO A 22 -28.57 4.41 19.88
C PRO A 22 -27.65 4.66 21.09
N SER A 23 -28.12 5.41 22.09
CA SER A 23 -27.36 5.70 23.32
C SER A 23 -26.93 4.43 24.05
N ASP A 24 -27.77 3.39 24.00
CA ASP A 24 -27.53 2.08 24.63
C ASP A 24 -26.66 1.15 23.77
N GLY A 25 -26.16 1.66 22.62
CA GLY A 25 -25.34 0.93 21.69
C GLY A 25 -26.14 0.04 20.71
N LEU A 26 -25.41 -0.78 19.95
CA LEU A 26 -25.99 -1.78 19.07
C LEU A 26 -26.27 -3.07 19.87
N SER A 27 -27.39 -3.72 19.56
CA SER A 27 -27.66 -5.06 20.10
C SER A 27 -26.56 -6.06 19.71
N GLU A 28 -26.34 -7.08 20.53
CA GLU A 28 -25.31 -8.10 20.26
C GLU A 28 -25.50 -8.77 18.89
N GLN A 29 -26.75 -9.05 18.51
CA GLN A 29 -27.09 -9.60 17.20
C GLN A 29 -26.70 -8.64 16.06
N SER A 30 -26.96 -7.34 16.21
CA SER A 30 -26.60 -6.33 15.20
C SER A 30 -25.09 -6.19 15.06
N ARG A 31 -24.35 -6.23 16.17
CA ARG A 31 -22.87 -6.22 16.17
C ARG A 31 -22.30 -7.44 15.47
N LYS A 32 -22.76 -8.65 15.82
CA LYS A 32 -22.34 -9.90 15.15
C LYS A 32 -22.61 -9.86 13.65
N LYS A 33 -23.76 -9.34 13.23
CA LYS A 33 -24.09 -9.16 11.81
C LYS A 33 -23.13 -8.17 11.13
N LEU A 34 -22.86 -7.03 11.76
CA LEU A 34 -21.94 -6.04 11.23
C LEU A 34 -20.52 -6.60 11.09
N ASP A 35 -20.01 -7.28 12.10
CA ASP A 35 -18.68 -7.90 12.08
C ASP A 35 -18.59 -8.98 10.99
N HIS A 36 -19.64 -9.78 10.85
CA HIS A 36 -19.73 -10.78 9.79
C HIS A 36 -19.70 -10.14 8.39
N THR A 37 -20.51 -9.10 8.16
CA THR A 37 -20.50 -8.36 6.89
C THR A 37 -19.14 -7.72 6.64
N HIS A 38 -18.54 -7.06 7.62
CA HIS A 38 -17.20 -6.48 7.51
C HIS A 38 -16.15 -7.53 7.11
N ASN A 39 -16.16 -8.69 7.76
CA ASN A 39 -15.23 -9.78 7.45
C ASN A 39 -15.44 -10.35 6.05
N LEU A 40 -16.69 -10.51 5.61
CA LEU A 40 -17.01 -10.93 4.24
C LEU A 40 -16.56 -9.89 3.22
N THR A 41 -16.87 -8.61 3.42
CA THR A 41 -16.47 -7.51 2.53
C THR A 41 -14.95 -7.43 2.41
N ASN A 42 -14.21 -7.63 3.51
CA ASN A 42 -12.75 -7.67 3.46
C ASN A 42 -12.20 -8.86 2.68
N GLN A 43 -12.85 -10.03 2.75
CA GLN A 43 -12.44 -11.18 1.94
C GLN A 43 -12.68 -10.94 0.45
N ILE A 44 -13.83 -10.36 0.10
CA ILE A 44 -14.14 -9.96 -1.29
C ILE A 44 -13.11 -8.94 -1.76
N LEU A 45 -12.81 -7.91 -0.95
CA LEU A 45 -11.80 -6.91 -1.28
C LEU A 45 -10.42 -7.55 -1.52
N LYS A 46 -10.00 -8.49 -0.67
CA LYS A 46 -8.75 -9.24 -0.86
C LYS A 46 -8.74 -10.04 -2.16
N ALA A 47 -9.84 -10.73 -2.48
CA ALA A 47 -9.98 -11.48 -3.72
C ALA A 47 -9.92 -10.56 -4.95
N CYS A 48 -10.68 -9.46 -4.95
CA CYS A 48 -10.65 -8.46 -6.02
C CYS A 48 -9.26 -7.84 -6.18
N MET A 49 -8.57 -7.50 -5.09
CA MET A 49 -7.20 -6.98 -5.12
C MET A 49 -6.22 -8.01 -5.69
N SER A 50 -6.37 -9.30 -5.34
CA SER A 50 -5.56 -10.38 -5.90
C SER A 50 -5.76 -10.47 -7.42
N ILE A 51 -7.02 -10.55 -7.89
CA ILE A 51 -7.35 -10.61 -9.31
C ILE A 51 -6.84 -9.37 -10.06
N LYS A 52 -7.06 -8.17 -9.50
CA LYS A 52 -6.57 -6.91 -10.07
C LYS A 52 -5.05 -6.94 -10.23
N ASN A 53 -4.33 -7.43 -9.22
CA ASN A 53 -2.88 -7.49 -9.26
C ASN A 53 -2.37 -8.54 -10.25
N SER A 54 -3.01 -9.72 -10.34
CA SER A 54 -2.68 -10.73 -11.35
C SER A 54 -2.88 -10.20 -12.76
N ALA A 55 -4.03 -9.60 -13.04
CA ALA A 55 -4.31 -9.00 -14.35
C ALA A 55 -3.32 -7.88 -14.70
N LEU A 56 -2.95 -7.03 -13.74
CA LEU A 56 -1.94 -5.98 -13.96
C LEU A 56 -0.53 -6.53 -14.20
N ALA A 57 -0.19 -7.71 -13.67
CA ALA A 57 1.12 -8.34 -13.88
C ALA A 57 1.26 -8.95 -15.29
N GLU A 58 0.14 -9.31 -15.92
CA GLU A 58 0.10 -9.83 -17.29
C GLU A 58 0.17 -8.72 -18.36
N ILE A 59 -0.12 -7.47 -17.99
CA ILE A 59 -0.09 -6.34 -18.91
C ILE A 59 1.36 -5.93 -19.18
N GLU A 60 1.74 -5.88 -20.45
CA GLU A 60 3.06 -5.39 -20.88
C GLU A 60 3.26 -3.93 -20.46
N VAL A 61 4.45 -3.64 -19.92
CA VAL A 61 4.82 -2.30 -19.50
C VAL A 61 5.04 -1.42 -20.75
N PRO A 62 4.35 -0.28 -20.89
CA PRO A 62 4.49 0.58 -22.07
C PRO A 62 5.92 1.09 -22.27
N GLN A 63 6.38 1.19 -23.53
CA GLN A 63 7.74 1.68 -23.86
C GLN A 63 8.05 3.06 -23.27
N ALA A 64 7.06 3.95 -23.25
CA ALA A 64 7.18 5.29 -22.64
C ALA A 64 7.61 5.25 -21.16
N TYR A 65 7.30 4.17 -20.42
CA TYR A 65 7.76 3.99 -19.05
C TYR A 65 9.28 3.78 -18.99
N PHE A 66 9.83 2.97 -19.91
CA PHE A 66 11.27 2.73 -19.99
C PHE A 66 12.05 3.98 -20.41
N GLU A 67 11.49 4.76 -21.34
CA GLU A 67 12.08 6.04 -21.78
C GLU A 67 12.09 7.10 -20.68
N ALA A 68 11.12 7.06 -19.77
CA ALA A 68 11.05 7.93 -18.60
C ALA A 68 11.95 7.47 -17.43
N LEU A 69 12.57 6.28 -17.50
CA LEU A 69 13.43 5.79 -16.42
C LEU A 69 14.69 6.66 -16.29
N PRO A 70 15.11 7.00 -15.06
CA PRO A 70 16.36 7.72 -14.83
C PRO A 70 17.56 6.92 -15.36
N LYS A 71 18.59 7.59 -15.91
CA LYS A 71 19.79 6.93 -16.47
C LYS A 71 20.63 6.17 -15.43
N ASN A 72 20.56 6.54 -14.15
CA ASN A 72 21.26 5.88 -13.04
C ASN A 72 20.26 5.26 -12.06
N VAL A 73 20.60 4.11 -11.47
CA VAL A 73 19.74 3.32 -10.56
C VAL A 73 19.85 3.82 -9.10
N SER A 74 21.01 4.36 -8.72
CA SER A 74 21.29 4.90 -7.38
C SER A 74 20.38 6.07 -6.96
N PRO A 75 20.05 7.05 -7.83
CA PRO A 75 19.08 8.10 -7.50
C PRO A 75 17.65 7.59 -7.30
N CYS A 76 17.29 6.43 -7.89
CA CYS A 76 15.94 5.88 -7.79
C CYS A 76 15.67 5.29 -6.41
N LEU A 77 16.61 4.53 -5.82
CA LEU A 77 16.42 3.91 -4.50
C LEU A 77 16.97 4.78 -3.35
N GLY A 78 17.93 5.64 -3.63
CA GLY A 78 18.78 6.23 -2.59
C GLY A 78 19.79 5.22 -2.04
N ASP A 79 20.91 5.73 -1.52
CA ASP A 79 22.09 4.90 -1.18
C ASP A 79 21.82 3.85 -0.10
N PHE A 80 20.95 4.16 0.87
CA PHE A 80 20.60 3.23 1.94
C PHE A 80 19.81 2.02 1.40
N LEU A 81 18.73 2.26 0.64
CA LEU A 81 17.91 1.18 0.09
C LEU A 81 18.70 0.36 -0.93
N TYR A 82 19.51 1.01 -1.77
CA TYR A 82 20.38 0.30 -2.71
C TYR A 82 21.32 -0.66 -1.97
N ARG A 83 22.06 -0.19 -0.96
CA ARG A 83 22.98 -1.03 -0.18
C ARG A 83 22.28 -2.15 0.57
N SER A 84 21.08 -1.89 1.10
CA SER A 84 20.33 -2.92 1.83
C SER A 84 19.77 -3.99 0.91
N ILE A 85 19.33 -3.65 -0.30
CA ILE A 85 18.79 -4.60 -1.28
C ILE A 85 19.90 -5.41 -1.96
N THR A 86 21.07 -4.81 -2.20
CA THR A 86 22.22 -5.51 -2.80
C THR A 86 23.12 -6.20 -1.77
N SER A 87 22.73 -6.27 -0.50
CA SER A 87 23.50 -6.93 0.55
C SER A 87 23.17 -8.43 0.62
N ASP A 88 24.19 -9.26 0.85
CA ASP A 88 24.03 -10.72 1.00
C ASP A 88 23.13 -11.13 2.18
N ASN A 89 22.92 -10.23 3.15
CA ASN A 89 22.09 -10.45 4.34
C ASN A 89 20.72 -9.73 4.25
N PHE A 90 20.13 -9.67 3.07
CA PHE A 90 18.83 -9.02 2.88
C PHE A 90 17.73 -9.62 3.75
N SER A 91 16.98 -8.76 4.45
CA SER A 91 15.75 -9.13 5.17
C SER A 91 14.66 -8.10 4.92
N ALA A 92 13.54 -8.56 4.32
CA ALA A 92 12.37 -7.73 4.05
C ALA A 92 11.75 -7.18 5.33
N ASP A 93 11.65 -8.00 6.39
CA ASP A 93 11.11 -7.58 7.68
C ASP A 93 12.01 -6.57 8.39
N TYR A 94 13.33 -6.69 8.26
CA TYR A 94 14.30 -5.73 8.80
C TYR A 94 14.21 -4.38 8.09
N LEU A 95 14.14 -4.41 6.75
CA LEU A 95 13.91 -3.22 5.95
C LEU A 95 12.64 -2.53 6.40
N LEU A 96 11.50 -3.24 6.37
CA LEU A 96 10.16 -2.77 6.80
C LEU A 96 10.12 -2.29 8.26
N GLY A 97 10.90 -2.93 9.14
CA GLY A 97 10.94 -2.66 10.57
C GLY A 97 11.68 -1.38 10.97
N ILE A 98 12.83 -1.09 10.33
CA ILE A 98 13.72 -0.01 10.79
C ILE A 98 13.39 1.36 10.18
N HIS A 99 12.94 1.40 8.93
CA HIS A 99 12.69 2.67 8.23
C HIS A 99 11.21 2.94 7.96
N TRP A 100 10.43 1.90 7.65
CA TRP A 100 9.06 2.10 7.18
C TRP A 100 8.15 2.40 8.36
N ARG A 101 8.21 1.64 9.47
CA ARG A 101 7.37 1.92 10.64
C ARG A 101 7.58 3.28 11.32
N LYS A 102 8.80 3.82 11.31
CA LYS A 102 9.10 5.12 11.95
C LYS A 102 8.78 6.33 11.07
N THR A 103 8.69 6.17 9.75
CA THR A 103 8.41 7.25 8.78
C THR A 103 6.97 7.18 8.22
N LEU A 104 6.16 6.22 8.68
CA LEU A 104 4.81 5.89 8.20
C LEU A 104 3.71 6.87 8.68
N LEU A 105 3.97 8.19 8.62
CA LEU A 105 2.93 9.22 8.76
C LEU A 105 2.43 9.77 7.42
N GLY A 106 2.97 9.32 6.27
CA GLY A 106 2.52 9.81 4.96
C GLY A 106 2.36 8.69 3.94
N GLY A 107 1.12 8.37 3.56
CA GLY A 107 0.82 7.43 2.46
C GLY A 107 1.44 7.81 1.10
N MET A 108 1.94 9.04 0.96
CA MET A 108 2.70 9.50 -0.21
C MET A 108 4.11 8.89 -0.29
N ILE A 109 4.80 8.69 0.84
CA ILE A 109 6.18 8.18 0.86
C ILE A 109 6.19 6.70 0.45
N VAL A 110 5.23 5.92 0.95
CA VAL A 110 5.11 4.49 0.58
C VAL A 110 4.83 4.33 -0.90
N LYS A 111 3.97 5.18 -1.48
CA LYS A 111 3.67 5.15 -2.92
C LYS A 111 4.90 5.49 -3.75
N GLU A 112 5.64 6.53 -3.37
CA GLU A 112 6.87 6.93 -4.05
C GLU A 112 7.94 5.84 -3.96
N MET A 113 8.15 5.25 -2.78
CA MET A 113 9.12 4.16 -2.62
C MET A 113 8.74 2.90 -3.40
N VAL A 114 7.46 2.52 -3.43
CA VAL A 114 6.98 1.41 -4.27
C VAL A 114 7.21 1.72 -5.75
N ASN A 115 7.00 2.97 -6.17
CA ASN A 115 7.29 3.41 -7.52
C ASN A 115 8.80 3.29 -7.84
N GLN A 116 9.67 3.72 -6.92
CA GLN A 116 11.12 3.59 -7.04
C GLN A 116 11.60 2.13 -7.15
N MET A 117 11.06 1.22 -6.33
CA MET A 117 11.36 -0.21 -6.42
C MET A 117 10.89 -0.82 -7.74
N LYS A 118 9.72 -0.41 -8.26
CA LYS A 118 9.24 -0.84 -9.58
C LYS A 118 10.13 -0.33 -10.71
N GLN A 119 10.62 0.91 -10.62
CA GLN A 119 11.57 1.46 -11.59
C GLN A 119 12.90 0.71 -11.57
N PHE A 120 13.41 0.35 -10.39
CA PHE A 120 14.60 -0.49 -10.23
C PHE A 120 14.43 -1.84 -10.93
N ALA A 121 13.36 -2.57 -10.61
CA ALA A 121 13.10 -3.89 -11.18
C ALA A 121 12.91 -3.85 -12.71
N ALA A 122 12.20 -2.83 -13.22
CA ALA A 122 12.02 -2.65 -14.66
C ALA A 122 13.35 -2.41 -15.37
N LYS A 123 14.23 -1.60 -14.79
CA LYS A 123 15.53 -1.27 -15.37
C LYS A 123 16.52 -2.42 -15.33
N ASP A 124 16.49 -3.23 -14.28
CA ASP A 124 17.28 -4.45 -14.17
C ASP A 124 16.88 -5.46 -15.26
N SER A 125 15.56 -5.66 -15.44
CA SER A 125 15.04 -6.53 -16.51
C SER A 125 15.37 -6.03 -17.93
N SER A 126 15.44 -4.72 -18.17
CA SER A 126 15.90 -4.18 -19.47
C SER A 126 17.38 -4.44 -19.73
N ARG A 127 18.23 -4.47 -18.69
CA ARG A 127 19.67 -4.76 -18.83
C ARG A 127 19.94 -6.22 -19.17
N GLU A 128 19.15 -7.15 -18.64
CA GLU A 128 19.28 -8.58 -18.95
C GLU A 128 18.83 -8.95 -20.39
N ARG A 129 18.01 -8.10 -21.03
CA ARG A 129 17.50 -8.31 -22.39
C ARG A 129 18.33 -7.65 -23.50
N ALA A 130 19.35 -6.87 -23.15
CA ALA A 130 20.22 -6.14 -24.08
C ALA A 130 21.58 -6.81 -24.22
#